data_AF-A0A928PUS3-F1
#
_entry.id   AF-A0A928PUS3-F1
#
_cell.length_a   1.000
_cell.length_b   1.000
_cell.length_c   1.000
_cell.angle_alpha   90.00
_cell.angle_beta   90.00
_cell.angle_gamma   90.00
#
_symmetry.space_group_name_H-M   'P 1'
#
loop_
_entity.id
_entity.type
_entity.pdbx_description
1 polymer ?
#
loop_
_entity_poly.entity_id
_entity_poly.type
_entity_poly.pdbx_seq_one_letter_code
_entity_poly.pdbx_strand_id
1 'polypeptide(L)' 'MKKVKKITAEEAISYRTPMSVTEISKLPYGYAFPRCPRCNVIIERFFQSYCDRCGQCLDWKPIYNLKAVERDPKE' A
#
# COMPACT_ATOMS: atom_id res chain seq x y z
N MET A 1 -21.56 -6.19 -13.24
CA MET A 1 -20.35 -6.12 -14.09
C MET A 1 -19.61 -4.83 -13.75
N LYS A 2 -18.40 -4.89 -13.16
CA LYS A 2 -17.63 -3.68 -12.83
C LYS A 2 -17.05 -3.11 -14.13
N LYS A 3 -17.31 -1.84 -14.45
CA LYS A 3 -16.71 -1.15 -15.59
C LYS A 3 -15.19 -1.16 -15.43
N VAL A 4 -14.49 -1.81 -16.36
CA VAL A 4 -13.02 -1.76 -16.40
C VAL A 4 -12.63 -0.42 -16.99
N LYS A 5 -12.07 0.47 -16.16
CA LYS A 5 -11.51 1.74 -16.64
C LYS A 5 -10.29 1.43 -17.51
N LYS A 6 -10.25 1.99 -18.72
CA LYS A 6 -9.04 1.98 -19.54
C LYS A 6 -8.02 2.90 -18.86
N ILE A 7 -6.88 2.33 -18.49
CA ILE A 7 -5.73 3.03 -17.93
C ILE A 7 -4.86 3.53 -19.08
N THR A 8 -4.29 4.73 -18.96
CA THR A 8 -3.33 5.26 -19.93
C THR A 8 -1.97 4.55 -19.77
N ALA A 9 -1.12 4.64 -20.79
CA ALA A 9 0.22 4.05 -20.74
C ALA A 9 1.07 4.65 -19.60
N GLU A 10 0.98 5.96 -19.39
CA GLU A 10 1.66 6.68 -18.31
C GLU A 10 1.21 6.19 -16.94
N GLU A 11 -0.09 6.00 -16.77
CA GLU A 11 -0.63 5.51 -15.51
C GLU A 11 -0.21 4.05 -15.28
N ALA A 12 -0.20 3.21 -16.31
CA ALA A 12 0.35 1.85 -16.21
C ALA A 12 1.84 1.83 -15.81
N ILE A 13 2.64 2.75 -16.35
CA ILE A 13 4.06 2.91 -15.97
C ILE A 13 4.18 3.32 -14.49
N SER A 14 3.30 4.21 -14.01
CA SER A 14 3.35 4.67 -12.61
C SER A 14 3.17 3.53 -11.58
N TYR A 15 2.42 2.47 -11.92
CA TYR A 15 2.29 1.28 -11.05
C TYR A 15 3.56 0.43 -11.01
N ARG A 16 4.42 0.53 -12.02
CA ARG A 16 5.71 -0.20 -12.10
C ARG A 16 6.84 0.55 -11.40
N THR A 17 6.69 1.86 -11.17
CA THR A 17 7.67 2.65 -10.41
C THR A 17 7.57 2.31 -8.93
N PRO A 18 8.65 1.85 -8.26
CA PRO A 18 8.61 1.50 -6.85
C PRO A 18 8.21 2.70 -5.97
N MET A 19 7.25 2.50 -5.07
CA MET A 19 6.85 3.48 -4.07
C MET A 19 7.19 2.98 -2.68
N SER A 20 7.86 3.82 -1.88
CA SER A 20 8.21 3.47 -0.51
C SER A 20 6.97 3.28 0.35
N VAL A 21 6.93 2.15 1.06
CA VAL A 21 5.99 1.95 2.16
C VAL A 21 6.43 2.84 3.32
N THR A 22 5.61 3.82 3.71
CA THR A 22 5.98 4.82 4.73
C THR A 22 5.02 4.86 5.92
N GLU A 23 3.84 4.24 5.79
CA GLU A 23 2.79 4.22 6.79
C GLU A 23 2.55 2.82 7.34
N ILE A 24 2.30 2.74 8.65
CA ILE A 24 1.71 1.57 9.31
C ILE A 24 0.38 1.95 9.93
N SER A 25 -0.60 1.06 9.81
CA SER A 25 -1.84 1.09 10.55
C SER A 25 -1.70 0.26 11.81
N LYS A 26 -2.04 0.87 12.95
CA LYS A 26 -2.25 0.13 14.20
C LYS A 26 -3.68 -0.42 14.20
N LEU A 27 -3.80 -1.73 14.32
CA LEU A 27 -5.07 -2.43 14.52
C LEU A 27 -5.28 -2.66 16.03
N PRO A 28 -6.52 -2.99 16.45
CA PRO A 28 -6.80 -3.42 17.81
C PRO A 28 -5.85 -4.53 18.27
N TYR A 29 -5.62 -4.62 19.59
CA TYR A 29 -4.72 -5.60 20.21
C TYR A 29 -3.22 -5.42 19.89
N GLY A 30 -2.81 -4.23 19.42
CA GLY A 30 -1.40 -3.86 19.29
C GLY A 30 -0.72 -4.37 18.01
N TYR A 31 -1.47 -4.93 17.07
CA TYR A 31 -0.92 -5.30 15.77
C TYR A 31 -0.66 -4.07 14.91
N ALA A 32 0.45 -4.07 14.18
CA ALA A 32 0.79 -3.02 13.24
C ALA A 32 1.03 -3.62 11.85
N PHE A 33 0.34 -3.09 10.85
CA PHE A 33 0.48 -3.55 9.47
C PHE A 33 0.82 -2.40 8.52
N PRO A 34 1.73 -2.60 7.56
CA PRO A 34 2.07 -1.61 6.56
C PRO A 34 0.87 -1.33 5.64
N ARG A 35 0.84 -0.14 5.06
CA ARG A 35 -0.16 0.22 4.06
C ARG A 35 0.44 0.48 2.70
N CYS A 36 -0.32 0.17 1.65
CA CYS A 36 0.05 0.54 0.30
C CYS A 36 0.09 2.07 0.18
N PRO A 37 1.19 2.66 -0.30
CA PRO A 37 1.34 4.12 -0.42
C PRO A 37 0.44 4.74 -1.49
N ARG A 38 -0.27 3.93 -2.29
CA ARG A 38 -1.17 4.39 -3.35
C ARG A 38 -2.64 4.18 -3.03
N CYS A 39 -3.04 2.96 -2.67
CA CYS A 39 -4.45 2.65 -2.40
C CYS A 39 -4.83 2.70 -0.91
N ASN A 40 -3.87 2.92 0.00
CA ASN A 40 -4.09 2.98 1.45
C ASN A 40 -4.75 1.73 2.06
N VAL A 41 -4.72 0.59 1.37
CA VAL A 41 -5.18 -0.68 1.94
C VAL A 41 -4.04 -1.32 2.74
N ILE A 42 -4.41 -2.00 3.81
CA ILE A 42 -3.51 -2.81 4.63
C ILE A 42 -2.86 -3.89 3.77
N ILE A 43 -1.53 -3.99 3.87
CA ILE A 43 -0.75 -5.04 3.26
C ILE A 43 -0.64 -6.18 4.28
N GLU A 44 -1.40 -7.25 4.05
CA GLU A 44 -1.42 -8.42 4.95
C GLU A 44 -0.12 -9.24 4.88
N ARG A 45 0.51 -9.30 3.69
CA ARG A 45 1.77 -10.02 3.45
C ARG A 45 2.94 -9.05 3.35
N PHE A 46 3.82 -9.08 4.35
CA PHE A 46 5.02 -8.25 4.40
C PHE A 46 6.00 -8.60 3.27
N PHE A 47 6.82 -7.63 2.86
CA PHE A 47 7.92 -7.77 1.89
C PHE A 47 7.54 -8.26 0.49
N GLN A 48 6.26 -8.22 0.12
CA GLN A 48 5.84 -8.48 -1.26
C GLN A 48 6.28 -7.35 -2.20
N SER A 49 6.76 -7.67 -3.40
CA SER A 49 7.23 -6.65 -4.37
C SER A 49 6.11 -5.78 -4.96
N TYR A 50 4.85 -6.24 -4.86
CA TYR A 50 3.69 -5.54 -5.40
C TYR A 50 2.51 -5.61 -4.43
N CYS A 51 1.67 -4.59 -4.43
CA CYS A 51 0.41 -4.62 -3.69
C CYS A 51 -0.57 -5.60 -4.35
N ASP A 52 -1.12 -6.53 -3.56
CA ASP A 52 -2.11 -7.51 -3.99
C ASP A 52 -3.47 -6.90 -4.35
N ARG A 53 -3.74 -5.68 -3.87
CA ARG A 53 -5.00 -4.96 -4.10
C ARG A 53 -4.99 -4.13 -5.38
N CYS A 54 -3.94 -3.34 -5.61
CA CYS A 54 -3.88 -2.39 -6.73
C CYS A 54 -2.71 -2.62 -7.70
N GLY A 55 -1.80 -3.56 -7.41
CA GLY A 55 -0.66 -3.87 -8.28
C GLY A 55 0.50 -2.86 -8.22
N GLN A 56 0.46 -1.88 -7.31
CA GLN A 56 1.55 -0.92 -7.13
C GLN A 56 2.84 -1.62 -6.73
N CYS A 57 3.95 -1.35 -7.43
CA CYS A 57 5.28 -1.80 -7.04
C CYS A 57 5.70 -1.12 -5.72
N LEU A 58 6.14 -1.94 -4.77
CA LEU A 58 6.45 -1.53 -3.41
C LEU A 58 7.96 -1.52 -3.19
N ASP A 59 8.45 -0.45 -2.57
CA ASP A 59 9.81 -0.35 -2.06
C ASP A 59 9.78 -0.46 -0.52
N TRP A 60 10.51 -1.43 0.01
CA TRP A 60 10.61 -1.73 1.45
C TRP A 60 11.89 -1.17 2.08
N LYS A 61 12.54 -0.19 1.43
CA LYS A 61 13.65 0.59 2.00
C LYS A 61 13.38 0.96 3.47
N PRO A 62 14.44 1.01 4.29
CA PRO A 62 14.43 0.57 5.68
C PRO A 62 13.22 1.07 6.48
N ILE A 63 12.36 0.11 6.78
CA ILE A 63 11.16 0.19 7.61
C ILE A 63 11.39 0.68 9.05
N TYR A 64 12.62 1.05 9.41
CA TYR A 64 12.97 1.60 10.72
C TYR A 64 12.39 3.01 10.97
N ASN A 65 11.95 3.72 9.92
CA ASN A 65 11.40 5.08 10.00
C ASN A 65 9.93 5.19 9.55
N LEU A 66 9.15 4.12 9.67
CA LEU A 66 7.72 4.17 9.33
C LEU A 66 6.95 5.05 10.33
N LYS A 67 6.08 5.90 9.80
CA LYS A 67 5.18 6.70 10.63
C LYS A 67 3.96 5.86 10.97
N ALA A 68 3.69 5.71 12.26
CA ALA A 68 2.45 5.13 12.71
C ALA A 68 1.30 6.11 12.47
N VAL A 69 0.28 5.65 11.74
CA VAL A 69 -0.92 6.44 11.48
C VAL A 69 -2.10 5.69 12.11
N GLU A 70 -2.68 6.30 13.13
CA GLU A 70 -3.97 5.87 13.68
C GLU A 70 -5.06 6.38 12.72
N ARG A 71 -5.79 5.46 12.08
CA ARG A 71 -6.99 5.77 11.29
C ARG A 71 -8.15 4.96 11.84
N ASP A 72 -9.33 5.57 11.84
CA ASP A 72 -10.55 4.92 12.30
C ASP A 72 -10.86 3.69 11.43
N PRO A 73 -11.32 2.55 12.00
CA PRO A 73 -11.64 1.33 11.26
C PRO A 73 -12.77 1.47 10.21
N LYS A 74 -13.38 2.65 10.09
CA LYS A 74 -14.59 2.92 9.30
C LYS A 74 -14.33 3.75 8.03
N GLU A 75 -13.09 4.12 7.75
CA GLU A 75 -12.71 4.97 6.59
C GLU A 75 -12.34 4.17 5.33
#